data_AF-A0A0S3SIQ5-F1
#
_entry.id   AF-A0A0S3SIQ5-F1
#
_cell.length_a   1.000
_cell.length_b   1.000
_cell.length_c   1.000
_cell.angle_alpha   90.00
_cell.angle_beta   90.00
_cell.angle_gamma   90.00
#
_symmetry.space_group_name_H-M   'P 1'
#
loop_
_entity.id
_entity.type
_entity.pdbx_description
1 polymer ?
#
loop_
_entity_poly.entity_id
_entity_poly.type
_entity_poly.pdbx_seq_one_letter_code
_entity_poly.pdbx_strand_id
1 'polypeptide(L)'
;ELTCKTTTTTLFVCHRDICEIVIGNDLLSTTVLQVWNLYLHHLCIERRNATIYGFLDPVIIQSVGNKSEDVQKYLIEMFEKAGKEVYLAPYLHK
;
A
#
# COMPACT_ATOMS: atom_id res chain seq x y z
N GLU A 1 -11.01 23.79 1.90
CA GLU A 1 -10.60 22.88 3.00
C GLU A 1 -10.95 21.46 2.60
N LEU A 2 -9.95 20.64 2.24
CA LEU A 2 -10.19 19.22 1.99
C LEU A 2 -10.29 18.52 3.35
N THR A 3 -11.50 18.14 3.73
CA THR A 3 -11.76 17.27 4.87
C THR A 3 -11.12 15.92 4.61
N CYS A 4 -9.91 15.73 5.15
CA CYS A 4 -9.24 14.44 5.16
C CYS A 4 -10.06 13.52 6.06
N LYS A 5 -10.98 12.74 5.49
CA LYS A 5 -11.64 11.65 6.23
C LYS A 5 -10.53 10.72 6.73
N THR A 6 -10.22 10.79 8.01
CA THR A 6 -9.29 9.88 8.66
C THR A 6 -9.99 8.53 8.79
N THR A 7 -9.88 7.70 7.75
CA THR A 7 -10.20 6.28 7.85
C THR A 7 -9.19 5.65 8.79
N THR A 8 -9.62 5.27 9.99
CA THR A 8 -8.83 4.44 10.90
C THR A 8 -8.77 3.03 10.34
N THR A 9 -7.61 2.65 9.80
CA THR A 9 -7.31 1.27 9.39
C THR A 9 -6.60 0.56 10.54
N THR A 10 -7.18 -0.55 11.01
CA THR A 10 -6.54 -1.40 12.03
C THR A 10 -5.61 -2.38 11.34
N LEU A 11 -4.33 -2.39 11.75
CA LEU A 11 -3.33 -3.37 11.30
C LEU A 11 -2.99 -4.29 12.46
N PHE A 12 -3.00 -5.60 12.21
CA PHE A 12 -2.58 -6.61 13.18
C PHE A 12 -1.13 -6.99 12.91
N VAL A 13 -0.24 -6.72 13.87
CA VAL A 13 1.19 -7.06 13.78
C VAL A 13 1.47 -8.18 14.78
N CYS A 14 2.07 -9.27 14.31
CA CYS A 14 2.46 -10.39 15.16
C CYS A 14 3.97 -10.44 15.38
N HIS A 15 4.41 -11.27 16.33
CA HIS A 15 5.83 -11.46 16.66
C HIS A 15 6.67 -11.83 15.42
N ARG A 16 6.12 -12.65 14.52
CA ARG A 16 6.80 -13.04 13.29
C ARG A 16 7.10 -11.84 12.38
N ASP A 17 6.13 -10.96 12.17
CA ASP A 17 6.30 -9.76 11.33
C ASP A 17 7.45 -8.88 11.84
N ILE A 18 7.60 -8.77 13.17
CA ILE A 18 8.68 -8.00 13.80
C ILE A 18 10.03 -8.70 13.61
N CYS A 19 10.07 -10.02 13.80
CA CYS A 19 11.30 -10.81 13.60
C CYS A 19 11.82 -10.73 12.17
N GLU A 20 10.94 -10.75 11.17
CA GLU A 20 11.34 -10.63 9.75
C GLU A 20 12.11 -9.31 9.50
N ILE A 21 11.67 -8.21 10.10
CA ILE A 21 12.36 -6.90 9.99
C ILE A 21 13.71 -6.91 10.71
N VAL A 22 13.75 -7.43 11.94
CA VAL A 22 14.94 -7.32 12.81
C VAL A 22 16.04 -8.29 12.40
N ILE A 23 15.66 -9.50 11.99
CA ILE A 23 16.59 -10.58 11.65
C ILE A 23 17.03 -10.45 10.19
N GLY A 24 16.14 -10.05 9.28
CA GLY A 24 16.46 -9.81 7.87
C GLY A 24 16.77 -11.07 7.05
N ASN A 25 16.44 -12.26 7.58
CA ASN A 25 16.69 -13.54 6.91
C ASN A 25 15.50 -14.04 6.07
N ASP A 26 14.34 -13.38 6.18
CA ASP A 26 13.10 -13.75 5.53
C ASP A 26 12.57 -12.60 4.65
N LEU A 27 11.71 -12.95 3.67
CA LEU A 27 10.97 -11.95 2.90
C LEU A 27 9.97 -11.23 3.81
N LEU A 28 9.76 -9.93 3.55
CA LEU A 28 8.81 -9.13 4.31
C LEU A 28 7.37 -9.63 4.10
N SER A 29 6.65 -9.87 5.19
CA SER A 29 5.24 -10.19 5.12
C SER A 29 4.40 -9.05 4.52
N THR A 30 3.22 -9.40 4.02
CA THR A 30 2.20 -8.43 3.57
C THR A 30 1.87 -7.40 4.65
N THR A 31 1.82 -7.82 5.93
CA THR A 31 1.57 -6.94 7.07
C THR A 31 2.64 -5.85 7.18
N VAL A 32 3.91 -6.22 7.07
CA VAL A 32 5.02 -5.27 7.12
C VAL A 32 4.93 -4.27 5.96
N LEU A 33 4.63 -4.74 4.75
CA LEU A 33 4.44 -3.87 3.58
C LEU A 33 3.27 -2.89 3.77
N GLN A 34 2.17 -3.33 4.40
CA GLN A 34 1.03 -2.45 4.72
C GLN A 34 1.40 -1.37 5.75
N VAL A 35 2.19 -1.71 6.78
CA VAL A 35 2.70 -0.74 7.76
C VAL A 35 3.58 0.31 7.07
N TRP A 36 4.49 -0.11 6.20
CA TRP A 36 5.34 0.81 5.42
C TRP A 36 4.53 1.74 4.52
N ASN A 37 3.53 1.20 3.81
CA ASN A 37 2.62 2.00 2.98
C ASN A 37 1.88 3.06 3.81
N LEU A 38 1.36 2.68 4.98
CA LEU A 38 0.67 3.61 5.87
C LEU A 38 1.59 4.72 6.36
N TYR A 39 2.82 4.36 6.75
CA TYR A 39 3.84 5.34 7.16
C TYR A 39 4.19 6.31 6.03
N LEU A 40 4.47 5.80 4.83
CA LEU A 40 4.81 6.64 3.67
C LEU A 40 3.65 7.56 3.29
N HIS A 41 2.42 7.07 3.35
CA HIS A 41 1.24 7.89 3.12
C HIS A 41 1.16 9.06 4.12
N HIS A 42 1.36 8.78 5.42
CA HIS A 42 1.37 9.81 6.45
C HIS A 42 2.49 10.82 6.22
N LEU A 43 3.71 10.34 5.93
CA LEU A 43 4.85 11.18 5.62
C LEU A 43 4.60 12.09 4.41
N CYS A 44 3.94 11.59 3.37
CA CYS A 44 3.56 12.40 2.20
C CYS A 44 2.58 13.51 2.59
N ILE A 45 1.64 13.26 3.50
CA ILE A 45 0.72 14.28 4.01
C ILE A 45 1.51 15.34 4.80
N GLU A 46 2.36 14.92 5.74
CA GLU A 46 3.19 15.83 6.54
C GLU A 46 4.11 16.71 5.67
N ARG A 47 4.65 16.13 4.59
CA ARG A 47 5.52 16.82 3.63
C ARG A 47 4.77 17.62 2.57
N ARG A 48 3.43 17.70 2.63
CA ARG A 48 2.57 18.37 1.63
C ARG A 48 2.66 17.82 0.21
N ASN A 49 3.05 16.54 0.09
CA ASN A 49 3.15 15.81 -1.18
C ASN A 49 1.97 14.84 -1.39
N ALA A 50 0.87 15.03 -0.66
CA ALA A 50 -0.28 14.12 -0.68
C ALA A 50 -0.96 14.00 -2.06
N THR A 51 -0.75 14.95 -2.98
CA THR A 51 -1.28 14.91 -4.35
C THR A 51 -0.40 14.13 -5.31
N ILE A 52 0.89 13.94 -4.98
CA ILE A 52 1.89 13.36 -5.89
C ILE A 52 1.87 11.84 -5.79
N TYR A 53 1.84 11.29 -4.57
CA TYR A 53 2.06 9.87 -4.33
C TYR A 53 0.76 9.10 -4.03
N GLY A 54 0.56 7.99 -4.74
CA GLY A 54 -0.47 6.98 -4.50
C GLY A 54 0.13 5.67 -4.02
N PHE A 55 -0.53 5.02 -3.06
CA PHE A 55 -0.08 3.75 -2.47
C PHE A 55 -1.16 2.70 -2.69
N LEU A 56 -0.79 1.58 -3.31
CA LEU A 56 -1.69 0.45 -3.52
C LEU A 56 -1.56 -0.54 -2.37
N ASP A 57 -2.68 -1.09 -1.93
CA ASP A 57 -2.69 -2.12 -0.89
C ASP A 57 -2.20 -3.46 -1.49
N PRO A 58 -1.13 -4.07 -0.94
CA PRO A 58 -0.62 -5.35 -1.42
C PRO A 58 -1.65 -6.48 -1.33
N VAL A 59 -2.58 -6.45 -0.36
CA VAL A 59 -3.65 -7.45 -0.25
C VAL A 59 -4.62 -7.31 -1.43
N ILE A 60 -4.99 -6.08 -1.79
CA ILE A 60 -5.93 -5.85 -2.89
C ILE A 60 -5.30 -6.28 -4.21
N ILE A 61 -4.05 -5.88 -4.49
CA ILE A 61 -3.32 -6.31 -5.69
C ILE A 61 -3.31 -7.84 -5.81
N GLN A 62 -3.02 -8.54 -4.71
CA GLN A 62 -3.04 -10.01 -4.70
C GLN A 62 -4.45 -10.59 -4.91
N SER A 63 -5.49 -9.94 -4.40
CA SER A 63 -6.87 -10.42 -4.48
C SER A 63 -7.48 -10.31 -5.88
N VAL A 64 -7.01 -9.35 -6.70
CA VAL A 64 -7.43 -9.19 -8.10
C VAL A 64 -7.01 -10.41 -8.95
N GLY A 65 -5.97 -11.13 -8.54
CA GLY A 65 -5.46 -12.32 -9.21
C GLY A 65 -4.51 -11.98 -10.37
N ASN A 66 -4.28 -12.95 -11.26
CA ASN A 66 -3.22 -12.88 -12.27
C ASN A 66 -3.74 -12.72 -13.71
N LYS A 67 -5.04 -12.47 -13.90
CA LYS A 67 -5.59 -12.23 -15.24
C LYS A 67 -5.28 -10.80 -15.65
N SER A 68 -4.66 -10.64 -16.81
CA SER A 68 -4.22 -9.32 -17.31
C SER A 68 -5.38 -8.32 -17.39
N GLU A 69 -6.56 -8.75 -17.84
CA GLU A 69 -7.74 -7.90 -17.98
C GLU A 69 -8.24 -7.36 -16.63
N ASP A 70 -8.31 -8.22 -15.61
CA ASP A 70 -8.77 -7.84 -14.27
C ASP A 70 -7.78 -6.90 -13.58
N VAL A 71 -6.48 -7.18 -13.71
CA VAL A 71 -5.40 -6.32 -13.17
C VAL A 71 -5.41 -4.96 -13.87
N GLN A 72 -5.53 -4.93 -15.19
CA GLN A 72 -5.56 -3.69 -15.95
C GLN A 72 -6.78 -2.83 -15.57
N LYS A 73 -7.97 -3.45 -15.49
CA LYS A 73 -9.19 -2.76 -15.08
C LYS A 73 -9.05 -2.16 -13.68
N TYR A 74 -8.56 -2.92 -12.72
CA TYR A 74 -8.33 -2.45 -11.36
C TYR A 74 -7.37 -1.25 -11.32
N LEU A 75 -6.25 -1.32 -12.03
CA LEU A 75 -5.26 -0.23 -12.05
C LEU A 75 -5.83 1.04 -12.67
N ILE A 76 -6.56 0.94 -13.78
CA ILE A 76 -7.20 2.10 -14.43
C ILE A 76 -8.19 2.77 -13.48
N GLU A 77 -9.12 2.01 -12.89
CA GLU A 77 -10.11 2.55 -11.95
C GLU A 77 -9.44 3.22 -10.74
N MET A 78 -8.35 2.63 -10.23
CA MET A 78 -7.59 3.20 -9.13
C MET A 78 -6.87 4.49 -9.51
N PHE A 79 -6.28 4.56 -10.71
CA PHE A 79 -5.57 5.74 -11.18
C PHE A 79 -6.51 6.92 -11.40
N GLU A 80 -7.65 6.67 -12.06
CA GLU A 80 -8.70 7.68 -12.27
C GLU A 80 -9.26 8.20 -10.96
N LYS A 81 -9.50 7.32 -9.98
CA LYS A 81 -10.05 7.70 -8.67
C LYS A 81 -9.06 8.48 -7.82
N ALA A 82 -7.78 8.08 -7.82
CA ALA A 82 -6.78 8.65 -6.92
C ALA A 82 -6.13 9.93 -7.48
N GLY A 83 -6.01 10.06 -8.80
CA GLY A 83 -5.47 11.22 -9.49
C GLY A 83 -4.07 11.62 -9.01
N LYS A 84 -3.20 10.62 -8.78
CA LYS A 84 -1.81 10.82 -8.33
C LYS A 84 -0.86 10.76 -9.52
N GLU A 85 0.33 11.31 -9.34
CA GLU A 85 1.36 11.34 -10.38
C GLU A 85 2.25 10.09 -10.34
N VAL A 86 2.53 9.57 -9.14
CA VAL A 86 3.44 8.45 -8.91
C VAL A 86 2.76 7.42 -8.02
N TYR A 87 2.83 6.15 -8.42
CA TYR A 87 2.20 5.05 -7.69
C TYR A 87 3.24 4.05 -7.18
N LEU A 88 3.13 3.69 -5.90
CA LEU A 88 3.86 2.58 -5.30
C LEU A 88 2.93 1.36 -5.23
N ALA A 89 3.30 0.31 -5.96
CA ALA A 89 2.57 -0.95 -6.00
C ALA A 89 3.43 -2.09 -5.40
N PRO A 90 3.29 -2.39 -4.10
CA PRO A 90 3.99 -3.52 -3.50
C PRO A 90 3.46 -4.83 -4.08
N TYR A 91 4.35 -5.63 -4.62
CA TYR A 91 4.05 -6.94 -5.17
C TYR A 91 4.73 -8.01 -4.33
N LEU A 92 3.95 -8.99 -3.86
CA LEU A 92 4.49 -10.16 -3.17
C LEU A 92 4.79 -11.24 -4.20
N HIS A 93 6.06 -11.60 -4.33
CA HIS A 93 6.46 -12.77 -5.09
C HIS A 93 6.11 -14.04 -4.29
N LYS A 94 5.41 -14.98 -4.92
CA LYS A 94 5.09 -16.30 -4.35
C LYS A 94 5.91 -17.38 -5.04
#